data_AF-A0A7Y3ENN8-F1
#
_entry.id   AF-A0A7Y3ENN8-F1
#
_cell.length_a   1.000
_cell.length_b   1.000
_cell.length_c   1.000
_cell.angle_alpha   90.00
_cell.angle_beta   90.00
_cell.angle_gamma   90.00
#
_symmetry.space_group_name_H-M   'P 1'
#
loop_
_entity.id
_entity.type
_entity.pdbx_description
1 polymer ?
#
loop_
_entity_poly.entity_id
_entity_poly.type
_entity_poly.pdbx_seq_one_letter_code
_entity_poly.pdbx_strand_id
1 'polypeptide(L)'
;VGRLIKPGKGDKDKIVIIPTTVEEKFIHDSLREDEDEAEPSGGTGDGEEGEVIGEQPIREEGASGAGPGEGDSGPHEMESSAYDLGRILTEKFELPNLKDKGKKRSLTRYTYDLTDKNRGFGQFLDKKATLRKILQTNISLGNVPDISDIDPTRFLISPWDKVYRILSPEKDYESQAMVFFLRDYSGSMAGKPTELVAAQHVLIYSWLMYQYDMQVETRFILHDTEATEVKDFYTYYNSKVAGGTKVAAAYRLVNETVEQENLAKDYNIYVFHGTDGDDWDTEGKEAIPELKKMLVYSNRIGITIARHSYDSRQATEVESYLNKSNLLIEKKDSIRLDAMAEDADEPRLIEGIKKLIGE
;
A
#
# COMPACT_ATOMS: atom_id res chain seq x y z
N VAL A 1 -13.85 -21.26 -1.60
CA VAL A 1 -13.53 -19.83 -1.45
C VAL A 1 -14.78 -19.07 -1.85
N GLY A 2 -15.15 -18.06 -1.09
CA GLY A 2 -16.49 -17.46 -1.12
C GLY A 2 -16.95 -16.93 -2.48
N ARG A 3 -18.27 -16.96 -2.72
CA ARG A 3 -18.88 -16.23 -3.86
C ARG A 3 -18.54 -14.74 -3.72
N LEU A 4 -17.95 -14.15 -4.76
CA LEU A 4 -17.87 -12.69 -4.90
C LEU A 4 -19.29 -12.13 -4.93
N ILE A 5 -19.70 -11.48 -3.84
CA ILE A 5 -20.98 -10.76 -3.78
C ILE A 5 -20.74 -9.35 -4.28
N LYS A 6 -21.69 -8.85 -5.10
CA LYS A 6 -21.70 -7.49 -5.65
C LYS A 6 -21.39 -6.46 -4.55
N PRO A 7 -20.48 -5.49 -4.78
CA PRO A 7 -20.13 -4.51 -3.76
C PRO A 7 -21.35 -3.65 -3.37
N GLY A 8 -21.38 -3.19 -2.12
CA GLY A 8 -22.42 -2.27 -1.61
C GLY A 8 -22.06 -0.80 -1.84
N LYS A 9 -23.07 0.07 -1.76
CA LYS A 9 -22.95 1.53 -1.94
C LYS A 9 -22.22 2.16 -0.74
N GLY A 10 -20.89 2.17 -0.77
CA GLY A 10 -20.04 2.85 0.21
C GLY A 10 -19.11 3.83 -0.48
N ASP A 11 -19.05 5.06 0.02
CA ASP A 11 -18.43 6.25 -0.60
C ASP A 11 -16.90 6.29 -0.43
N LYS A 12 -16.19 5.17 -0.61
CA LYS A 12 -14.75 5.08 -0.30
C LYS A 12 -13.97 4.39 -1.42
N ASP A 13 -12.81 4.95 -1.75
CA ASP A 13 -11.90 4.60 -2.87
C ASP A 13 -11.26 3.19 -2.79
N LYS A 14 -11.85 2.23 -2.08
CA LYS A 14 -11.24 0.93 -1.75
C LYS A 14 -12.14 -0.24 -2.17
N ILE A 15 -11.50 -1.29 -2.70
CA ILE A 15 -12.17 -2.53 -3.12
C ILE A 15 -12.68 -3.29 -1.88
N VAL A 16 -14.00 -3.42 -1.73
CA VAL A 16 -14.60 -4.18 -0.64
C VAL A 16 -14.65 -5.66 -1.02
N ILE A 17 -13.77 -6.45 -0.41
CA ILE A 17 -13.78 -7.91 -0.53
C ILE A 17 -14.42 -8.47 0.74
N ILE A 18 -15.62 -9.03 0.61
CA ILE A 18 -16.29 -9.71 1.70
C ILE A 18 -15.93 -11.20 1.61
N PRO A 19 -15.00 -11.71 2.43
CA PRO A 19 -14.77 -13.13 2.52
C PRO A 19 -16.01 -13.76 3.16
N THR A 20 -16.61 -14.74 2.50
CA THR A 20 -17.54 -15.65 3.19
C THR A 20 -16.71 -16.74 3.86
N THR A 21 -16.09 -16.38 4.97
CA THR A 21 -15.63 -17.36 5.96
C THR A 21 -16.78 -17.63 6.91
N VAL A 22 -17.16 -18.90 7.04
CA VAL A 22 -18.02 -19.34 8.14
C VAL A 22 -17.12 -19.38 9.37
N GLU A 23 -17.05 -18.26 10.10
CA GLU A 23 -16.44 -18.28 11.42
C GLU A 23 -17.35 -19.07 12.37
N GLU A 24 -16.78 -20.05 13.09
CA GLU A 24 -17.46 -20.66 14.22
C GLU A 24 -17.58 -19.61 15.32
N LYS A 25 -18.82 -19.20 15.60
CA LYS A 25 -19.10 -18.28 16.72
C LYS A 25 -18.73 -18.96 18.03
N PHE A 26 -17.69 -18.47 18.70
CA PHE A 26 -17.46 -18.77 20.10
C PHE A 26 -18.57 -18.10 20.94
N ILE A 27 -19.35 -18.91 21.63
CA ILE A 27 -20.34 -18.45 22.61
C ILE A 27 -19.56 -18.14 23.88
N HIS A 28 -19.37 -16.85 24.19
CA HIS A 28 -18.87 -16.45 25.49
C HIS A 28 -20.01 -16.39 26.51
N ASP A 29 -19.82 -17.11 27.62
CA ASP A 29 -20.67 -17.13 28.80
C ASP A 29 -20.66 -15.73 29.46
N SER A 30 -21.85 -15.21 29.76
CA SER A 30 -22.05 -13.88 30.32
C SER A 30 -21.79 -13.86 31.82
N LEU A 31 -20.55 -13.60 32.22
CA LEU A 31 -20.21 -13.26 33.60
C LEU A 31 -20.29 -11.75 33.79
N ARG A 32 -21.12 -11.35 34.76
CA ARG A 32 -21.23 -9.98 35.28
C ARG A 32 -19.92 -9.59 35.94
N GLU A 33 -19.38 -8.44 35.57
CA GLU A 33 -18.35 -7.75 36.33
C GLU A 33 -19.01 -6.66 37.18
N ASP A 34 -18.76 -6.73 38.48
CA ASP A 34 -19.13 -5.73 39.47
C ASP A 34 -18.28 -4.47 39.30
N GLU A 35 -18.92 -3.32 39.44
CA GLU A 35 -18.29 -1.99 39.49
C GLU A 35 -17.60 -1.82 40.85
N ASP A 36 -16.31 -1.50 40.86
CA ASP A 36 -15.63 -0.92 42.02
C ASP A 36 -14.91 0.39 41.64
N GLU A 37 -15.23 1.42 42.42
CA GLU A 37 -14.74 2.79 42.37
C GLU A 37 -13.24 2.90 42.69
N ALA A 38 -12.53 3.81 42.02
CA ALA A 38 -11.40 4.54 42.61
C ALA A 38 -11.19 5.89 41.92
N GLU A 39 -11.36 6.96 42.68
CA GLU A 39 -11.13 8.36 42.31
C GLU A 39 -9.64 8.77 42.57
N PRO A 40 -9.22 10.03 42.37
CA PRO A 40 -8.15 10.47 41.47
C PRO A 40 -6.75 10.56 42.11
N SER A 41 -5.70 10.50 41.28
CA SER A 41 -4.33 10.84 41.72
C SER A 41 -3.68 11.83 40.75
N GLY A 42 -3.36 13.01 41.27
CA GLY A 42 -2.80 14.13 40.52
C GLY A 42 -1.29 14.02 40.29
N GLY A 43 -0.83 14.71 39.25
CA GLY A 43 0.59 14.98 39.00
C GLY A 43 0.84 16.48 39.05
N THR A 44 1.47 16.96 40.12
CA THR A 44 2.20 18.23 40.16
C THR A 44 3.69 17.91 40.01
N GLY A 45 4.28 18.30 38.88
CA GLY A 45 5.73 18.23 38.64
C GLY A 45 6.19 19.47 37.90
N ASP A 46 7.23 20.12 38.42
CA ASP A 46 7.97 21.20 37.75
C ASP A 46 8.88 20.58 36.68
N GLY A 47 8.48 20.67 35.41
CA GLY A 47 9.30 20.21 34.29
C GLY A 47 10.33 21.24 33.85
N GLU A 48 11.55 20.79 33.54
CA GLU A 48 12.62 21.62 32.96
C GLU A 48 12.63 21.55 31.41
N GLU A 49 13.23 22.55 30.75
CA GLU A 49 13.34 22.63 29.29
C GLU A 49 14.01 21.36 28.70
N GLY A 50 13.22 20.57 27.96
CA GLY A 50 13.65 19.31 27.32
C GLY A 50 12.90 18.06 27.77
N GLU A 51 12.00 18.18 28.75
CA GLU A 51 11.06 17.11 29.12
C GLU A 51 9.98 16.95 28.03
N VAL A 52 9.99 15.82 27.34
CA VAL A 52 8.92 15.45 26.39
C VAL A 52 7.72 14.98 27.20
N ILE A 53 6.82 15.90 27.52
CA ILE A 53 5.48 15.61 28.02
C ILE A 53 4.79 14.76 26.95
N GLY A 54 4.16 13.64 27.33
CA GLY A 54 3.42 12.79 26.41
C GLY A 54 2.49 13.62 25.53
N GLU A 55 2.69 13.59 24.22
CA GLU A 55 1.82 14.26 23.27
C GLU A 55 0.45 13.59 23.33
N GLN A 56 -0.55 14.32 23.84
CA GLN A 56 -1.93 13.99 23.52
C GLN A 56 -2.09 14.09 22.00
N PRO A 57 -2.66 13.06 21.34
CA PRO A 57 -2.90 13.14 19.91
C PRO A 57 -3.78 14.36 19.62
N ILE A 58 -3.32 15.21 18.70
CA ILE A 58 -4.08 16.37 18.24
C ILE A 58 -5.21 15.84 17.36
N ARG A 59 -6.32 15.50 18.01
CA ARG A 59 -7.63 15.47 17.39
C ARG A 59 -8.62 16.03 18.40
N GLU A 60 -9.12 17.22 18.12
CA GLU A 60 -10.35 17.71 18.75
C GLU A 60 -11.48 16.76 18.38
N GLU A 61 -11.75 15.78 19.23
CA GLU A 61 -13.02 15.08 19.19
C GLU A 61 -14.03 15.92 19.95
N GLY A 62 -14.87 16.61 19.16
CA GLY A 62 -16.07 17.24 19.66
C GLY A 62 -16.88 16.22 20.46
N ALA A 63 -17.16 16.59 21.70
CA ALA A 63 -18.07 15.87 22.57
C ALA A 63 -19.43 15.68 21.86
N SER A 64 -19.86 14.43 21.74
CA SER A 64 -21.25 14.06 21.52
C SER A 64 -21.45 12.69 22.17
N GLY A 65 -22.14 12.70 23.31
CA GLY A 65 -22.41 11.50 24.08
C GLY A 65 -23.55 10.66 23.53
N ALA A 66 -23.60 9.45 24.12
CA ALA A 66 -24.72 8.54 24.30
C ALA A 66 -25.11 7.60 23.13
N GLY A 67 -24.89 6.29 23.36
CA GLY A 67 -25.60 5.20 22.70
C GLY A 67 -24.78 3.92 22.59
N PRO A 68 -25.08 2.83 23.33
CA PRO A 68 -24.42 1.55 23.15
C PRO A 68 -25.00 0.82 21.93
N GLY A 69 -24.12 0.36 21.04
CA GLY A 69 -24.44 -0.71 20.09
C GLY A 69 -24.76 -0.28 18.66
N GLU A 70 -23.73 0.16 17.94
CA GLU A 70 -23.45 -0.28 16.57
C GLU A 70 -22.01 0.13 16.29
N GLY A 71 -21.09 -0.82 16.48
CA GLY A 71 -19.70 -0.61 16.10
C GLY A 71 -19.66 -0.38 14.59
N ASP A 72 -19.30 0.82 14.19
CA ASP A 72 -18.84 1.13 12.84
C ASP A 72 -17.60 0.25 12.59
N SER A 73 -17.84 -0.98 12.13
CA SER A 73 -16.86 -1.95 11.62
C SER A 73 -16.35 -1.45 10.27
N GLY A 74 -15.83 -0.23 10.29
CA GLY A 74 -15.43 0.56 9.15
C GLY A 74 -13.91 0.64 9.06
N PRO A 75 -13.42 0.89 7.84
CA PRO A 75 -12.09 0.60 7.26
C PRO A 75 -11.24 -0.59 7.74
N HIS A 76 -11.03 -0.77 9.05
CA HIS A 76 -9.96 -1.63 9.57
C HIS A 76 -10.21 -3.13 9.41
N GLU A 77 -11.45 -3.60 9.54
CA GLU A 77 -11.80 -5.01 9.28
C GLU A 77 -11.74 -5.38 7.79
N MET A 78 -11.91 -4.41 6.89
CA MET A 78 -11.90 -4.65 5.45
C MET A 78 -10.47 -4.74 4.91
N GLU A 79 -9.57 -3.92 5.44
CA GLU A 79 -8.14 -3.98 5.11
C GLU A 79 -7.48 -5.27 5.62
N SER A 80 -7.85 -5.74 6.82
CA SER A 80 -7.35 -7.00 7.35
C SER A 80 -7.75 -8.20 6.48
N SER A 81 -8.99 -8.23 6.00
CA SER A 81 -9.49 -9.25 5.05
C SER A 81 -8.70 -9.28 3.73
N ALA A 82 -8.48 -8.12 3.10
CA ALA A 82 -7.74 -8.04 1.86
C ALA A 82 -6.26 -8.43 2.04
N TYR A 83 -5.66 -8.05 3.17
CA TYR A 83 -4.30 -8.42 3.55
C TYR A 83 -4.15 -9.93 3.78
N ASP A 84 -5.10 -10.56 4.47
CA ASP A 84 -5.11 -12.02 4.69
C ASP A 84 -5.26 -12.81 3.39
N LEU A 85 -6.12 -12.34 2.48
CA LEU A 85 -6.19 -12.90 1.12
C LEU A 85 -4.86 -12.77 0.39
N GLY A 86 -4.22 -11.60 0.46
CA GLY A 86 -2.90 -11.37 -0.13
C GLY A 86 -1.80 -12.29 0.43
N ARG A 87 -1.82 -12.55 1.74
CA ARG A 87 -0.94 -13.53 2.38
C ARG A 87 -1.17 -14.94 1.85
N ILE A 88 -2.42 -15.40 1.83
CA ILE A 88 -2.78 -16.72 1.30
C ILE A 88 -2.37 -16.85 -0.17
N LEU A 89 -2.57 -15.78 -0.96
CA LEU A 89 -2.15 -15.76 -2.36
C LEU A 89 -0.63 -15.86 -2.47
N THR A 90 0.12 -15.06 -1.72
CA THR A 90 1.59 -15.05 -1.79
C THR A 90 2.18 -16.39 -1.35
N GLU A 91 1.72 -16.95 -0.22
CA GLU A 91 2.18 -18.23 0.31
C GLU A 91 1.83 -19.41 -0.61
N LYS A 92 0.61 -19.45 -1.15
CA LYS A 92 0.19 -20.54 -2.05
C LYS A 92 0.78 -20.43 -3.45
N PHE A 93 1.18 -19.23 -3.88
CA PHE A 93 1.48 -18.97 -5.29
C PHE A 93 2.90 -18.48 -5.58
N GLU A 94 3.77 -18.37 -4.57
CA GLU A 94 5.21 -18.05 -4.70
C GLU A 94 5.46 -16.81 -5.58
N LEU A 95 4.66 -15.77 -5.38
CA LEU A 95 4.78 -14.54 -6.16
C LEU A 95 6.07 -13.78 -5.78
N PRO A 96 6.79 -13.18 -6.75
CA PRO A 96 8.07 -12.53 -6.50
C PRO A 96 7.90 -11.27 -5.66
N ASN A 97 8.84 -11.02 -4.75
CA ASN A 97 8.91 -9.78 -3.99
C ASN A 97 9.25 -8.62 -4.92
N LEU A 98 8.53 -7.49 -4.78
CA LEU A 98 8.76 -6.34 -5.64
C LEU A 98 10.01 -5.56 -5.24
N LYS A 99 10.60 -4.86 -6.21
CA LYS A 99 11.80 -4.03 -6.00
C LYS A 99 11.43 -2.73 -5.28
N ASP A 100 12.20 -2.40 -4.25
CA ASP A 100 12.11 -1.11 -3.56
C ASP A 100 12.56 0.03 -4.48
N LYS A 101 11.71 1.05 -4.66
CA LYS A 101 12.05 2.28 -5.38
C LYS A 101 11.27 3.42 -4.76
N GLY A 102 11.97 4.51 -4.46
CA GLY A 102 11.36 5.69 -3.86
C GLY A 102 10.93 5.43 -2.40
N LYS A 103 11.21 6.39 -1.56
CA LYS A 103 10.98 6.29 -0.12
C LYS A 103 10.17 7.52 0.28
N LYS A 104 8.85 7.36 0.42
CA LYS A 104 8.01 8.42 1.02
C LYS A 104 8.10 8.28 2.53
N ARG A 105 7.77 9.36 3.25
CA ARG A 105 7.65 9.33 4.71
C ARG A 105 6.43 8.48 5.05
N SER A 106 6.60 7.36 5.74
CA SER A 106 5.44 6.71 6.37
C SER A 106 4.90 7.67 7.44
N LEU A 107 3.58 7.87 7.48
CA LEU A 107 2.93 8.69 8.51
C LEU A 107 2.59 7.86 9.76
N THR A 108 2.63 6.53 9.64
CA THR A 108 1.96 5.60 10.56
C THR A 108 2.91 4.75 11.40
N ARG A 109 4.20 4.67 11.07
CA ARG A 109 5.15 3.85 11.83
C ARG A 109 6.38 4.64 12.27
N TYR A 110 6.49 4.86 13.57
CA TYR A 110 7.70 5.33 14.21
C TYR A 110 8.52 4.12 14.63
N THR A 111 9.71 3.99 14.08
CA THR A 111 10.69 3.04 14.59
C THR A 111 11.53 3.78 15.62
N TYR A 112 11.48 3.34 16.87
CA TYR A 112 12.24 3.99 17.93
C TYR A 112 13.66 3.43 17.95
N ASP A 113 14.64 4.27 17.62
CA ASP A 113 16.06 3.91 17.74
C ASP A 113 16.74 4.76 18.83
N LEU A 114 17.78 4.21 19.44
CA LEU A 114 18.61 4.84 20.48
C LEU A 114 19.65 5.77 19.85
N THR A 115 19.21 6.67 18.96
CA THR A 115 20.09 7.58 18.22
C THR A 115 20.35 8.89 18.95
N ASP A 116 19.35 9.43 19.66
CA ASP A 116 19.47 10.76 20.25
C ASP A 116 20.08 10.74 21.67
N LYS A 117 20.77 11.82 22.03
CA LYS A 117 21.60 11.93 23.23
C LYS A 117 21.13 13.08 24.10
N ASN A 118 20.65 12.77 25.30
CA ASN A 118 20.28 13.76 26.29
C ASN A 118 21.26 13.77 27.48
N ARG A 119 21.40 14.92 28.14
CA ARG A 119 22.24 15.09 29.33
C ARG A 119 21.35 15.06 30.58
N GLY A 120 21.84 14.44 31.64
CA GLY A 120 21.15 14.42 32.93
C GLY A 120 20.06 13.37 33.05
N PHE A 121 19.31 13.06 31.98
CA PHE A 121 18.27 12.02 32.00
C PHE A 121 18.18 11.20 30.70
N GLY A 122 17.71 9.96 30.78
CA GLY A 122 17.37 9.10 29.65
C GLY A 122 17.37 7.61 30.02
N GLN A 123 16.97 6.75 29.07
CA GLN A 123 16.73 5.32 29.35
C GLN A 123 18.03 4.50 29.50
N PHE A 124 19.01 4.75 28.64
CA PHE A 124 20.29 4.02 28.64
C PHE A 124 21.48 4.96 28.79
N LEU A 125 22.34 4.71 29.78
CA LEU A 125 23.56 5.51 29.97
C LEU A 125 24.62 5.15 28.90
N ASP A 126 25.02 6.11 28.06
CA ASP A 126 26.16 5.92 27.16
C ASP A 126 27.46 6.01 27.96
N LYS A 127 27.98 4.84 28.38
CA LYS A 127 29.17 4.73 29.23
C LYS A 127 30.39 5.44 28.64
N LYS A 128 30.59 5.35 27.31
CA LYS A 128 31.77 5.91 26.63
C LYS A 128 31.66 7.44 26.54
N ALA A 129 30.48 7.96 26.20
CA ALA A 129 30.25 9.40 26.15
C ALA A 129 30.27 10.04 27.55
N THR A 130 29.67 9.36 28.54
CA THR A 130 29.67 9.77 29.95
C THR A 130 31.09 9.81 30.51
N LEU A 131 31.87 8.75 30.34
CA LEU A 131 33.25 8.70 30.83
C LEU A 131 34.12 9.81 30.20
N ARG A 132 33.93 10.07 28.90
CA ARG A 132 34.62 11.17 28.21
C ARG A 132 34.27 12.52 28.83
N LYS A 133 33.01 12.73 29.22
CA LYS A 133 32.58 13.99 29.87
C LYS A 133 33.10 14.11 31.29
N ILE A 134 33.03 13.05 32.09
CA ILE A 134 33.63 13.02 33.44
C ILE A 134 35.11 13.39 33.35
N LEU A 135 35.86 12.79 32.42
CA LEU A 135 37.28 13.08 32.24
C LEU A 135 37.52 14.53 31.78
N GLN A 136 36.72 15.04 30.84
CA GLN A 136 36.80 16.44 30.42
C GLN A 136 36.55 17.41 31.57
N THR A 137 35.51 17.18 32.38
CA THR A 137 35.16 18.00 33.54
C THR A 137 36.26 17.96 34.60
N ASN A 138 36.82 16.78 34.89
CA ASN A 138 37.90 16.65 35.88
C ASN A 138 39.23 17.23 35.38
N ILE A 139 39.53 17.19 34.08
CA ILE A 139 40.67 17.92 33.50
C ILE A 139 40.47 19.42 33.68
N SER A 140 39.29 19.95 33.35
CA SER A 140 38.97 21.37 33.50
C SER A 140 39.02 21.86 34.95
N LEU A 141 38.69 20.98 35.91
CA LEU A 141 38.77 21.28 37.35
C LEU A 141 40.19 21.09 37.93
N GLY A 142 41.16 20.62 37.13
CA GLY A 142 42.53 20.37 37.59
C GLY A 142 42.68 19.10 38.44
N ASN A 143 41.67 18.24 38.48
CA ASN A 143 41.69 16.96 39.19
C ASN A 143 42.47 15.87 38.43
N VAL A 144 42.87 16.13 37.19
CA VAL A 144 43.74 15.26 36.37
C VAL A 144 45.04 16.03 36.07
N PRO A 145 46.00 16.05 37.00
CA PRO A 145 47.25 16.79 36.82
C PRO A 145 48.23 16.10 35.87
N ASP A 146 48.16 14.77 35.74
CA ASP A 146 48.97 13.99 34.82
C ASP A 146 48.06 13.06 33.99
N ILE A 147 48.24 13.07 32.67
CA ILE A 147 47.48 12.24 31.72
C ILE A 147 48.00 10.79 31.73
N SER A 148 49.22 10.59 32.23
CA SER A 148 49.91 9.30 32.30
C SER A 148 49.48 8.46 33.51
N ASP A 149 48.97 9.11 34.56
CA ASP A 149 48.60 8.50 35.84
C ASP A 149 47.22 9.00 36.29
N ILE A 150 46.18 8.32 35.79
CA ILE A 150 44.79 8.70 36.02
C ILE A 150 44.22 7.86 37.17
N ASP A 151 43.92 8.51 38.29
CA ASP A 151 43.18 7.90 39.41
C ASP A 151 41.67 8.24 39.33
N PRO A 152 40.81 7.31 38.87
CA PRO A 152 39.38 7.55 38.71
C PRO A 152 38.62 7.67 40.05
N THR A 153 39.21 7.27 41.19
CA THR A 153 38.53 7.37 42.49
C THR A 153 38.36 8.80 42.98
N ARG A 154 39.16 9.72 42.42
CA ARG A 154 39.16 11.15 42.74
C ARG A 154 38.26 11.97 41.83
N PHE A 155 37.62 11.35 40.85
CA PHE A 155 36.80 12.06 39.87
C PHE A 155 35.51 12.56 40.52
N LEU A 156 35.24 13.85 40.33
CA LEU A 156 33.93 14.41 40.60
C LEU A 156 33.02 14.10 39.42
N ILE A 157 31.86 13.49 39.70
CA ILE A 157 30.87 13.13 38.70
C ILE A 157 29.67 14.04 38.89
N SER A 158 29.50 15.00 37.99
CA SER A 158 28.31 15.86 37.96
C SER A 158 27.13 15.12 37.31
N PRO A 159 25.87 15.38 37.71
CA PRO A 159 24.69 14.93 36.97
C PRO A 159 24.76 15.30 35.48
N TRP A 160 25.34 16.44 35.14
CA TRP A 160 25.52 16.94 33.77
C TRP A 160 26.58 16.17 32.96
N ASP A 161 27.43 15.38 33.60
CA ASP A 161 28.41 14.52 32.92
C ASP A 161 27.77 13.22 32.40
N LYS A 162 26.59 12.86 32.92
CA LYS A 162 25.86 11.67 32.49
C LYS A 162 25.18 11.94 31.16
N VAL A 163 25.63 11.22 30.14
CA VAL A 163 25.06 11.26 28.80
C VAL A 163 24.23 10.01 28.60
N TYR A 164 22.94 10.20 28.37
CA TYR A 164 22.00 9.12 28.12
C TYR A 164 21.61 9.07 26.65
N ARG A 165 21.29 7.88 26.17
CA ARG A 165 20.58 7.69 24.92
C ARG A 165 19.10 7.58 25.22
N ILE A 166 18.33 8.28 24.43
CA ILE A 166 16.87 8.25 24.45
C ILE A 166 16.39 7.56 23.18
N LEU A 167 15.28 6.84 23.30
CA LEU A 167 14.57 6.33 22.14
C LEU A 167 13.98 7.53 21.41
N SER A 168 14.50 7.81 20.23
CA SER A 168 13.94 8.84 19.36
C SER A 168 13.13 8.19 18.25
N PRO A 169 11.96 8.75 17.92
CA PRO A 169 11.16 8.28 16.81
C PRO A 169 11.91 8.58 15.51
N GLU A 170 12.50 7.55 14.90
CA GLU A 170 12.95 7.64 13.53
C GLU A 170 11.75 7.41 12.61
N LYS A 171 11.64 8.29 11.61
CA LYS A 171 10.59 8.19 10.59
C LYS A 171 10.99 7.09 9.63
N ASP A 172 10.28 5.98 9.66
CA ASP A 172 10.54 4.88 8.75
C ASP A 172 10.13 5.29 7.33
N TYR A 173 11.00 4.98 6.37
CA TYR A 173 10.78 5.32 4.97
C TYR A 173 10.35 4.05 4.24
N GLU A 174 9.05 3.93 4.00
CA GLU A 174 8.48 2.79 3.29
C GLU A 174 8.20 3.18 1.82
N SER A 175 8.40 2.22 0.93
CA SER A 175 8.10 2.39 -0.49
C SER A 175 6.60 2.26 -0.69
N GLN A 176 5.97 3.31 -1.23
CA GLN A 176 4.54 3.28 -1.55
C GLN A 176 4.34 2.79 -2.98
N ALA A 177 3.29 2.01 -3.20
CA ALA A 177 2.86 1.58 -4.53
C ALA A 177 1.64 2.36 -4.99
N MET A 178 1.62 2.71 -6.27
CA MET A 178 0.45 3.25 -6.94
C MET A 178 0.02 2.30 -8.06
N VAL A 179 -1.26 1.94 -8.06
CA VAL A 179 -1.81 0.95 -8.99
C VAL A 179 -2.93 1.58 -9.80
N PHE A 180 -2.75 1.61 -11.11
CA PHE A 180 -3.78 2.00 -12.06
C PHE A 180 -4.50 0.76 -12.56
N PHE A 181 -5.80 0.69 -12.31
CA PHE A 181 -6.68 -0.33 -12.87
C PHE A 181 -7.49 0.28 -14.01
N LEU A 182 -7.20 -0.13 -15.24
CA LEU A 182 -7.88 0.30 -16.45
C LEU A 182 -8.85 -0.79 -16.88
N ARG A 183 -10.10 -0.46 -17.14
CA ARG A 183 -11.07 -1.41 -17.69
C ARG A 183 -11.84 -0.81 -18.83
N ASP A 184 -11.98 -1.60 -19.88
CA ASP A 184 -12.93 -1.33 -20.94
C ASP A 184 -14.37 -1.56 -20.44
N TYR A 185 -15.22 -0.55 -20.62
CA TYR A 185 -16.64 -0.59 -20.25
C TYR A 185 -17.57 -0.43 -21.46
N SER A 186 -17.03 -0.68 -22.66
CA SER A 186 -17.74 -0.81 -23.93
C SER A 186 -18.83 -1.88 -23.90
N GLY A 187 -19.62 -1.92 -24.97
CA GLY A 187 -20.77 -2.82 -25.06
C GLY A 187 -20.40 -4.31 -25.07
N SER A 188 -19.23 -4.67 -25.61
CA SER A 188 -18.75 -6.05 -25.72
C SER A 188 -18.28 -6.61 -24.38
N MET A 189 -17.81 -5.75 -23.47
CA MET A 189 -17.42 -6.13 -22.10
C MET A 189 -18.60 -6.54 -21.19
N ALA A 190 -19.84 -6.47 -21.66
CA ALA A 190 -21.03 -6.75 -20.85
C ALA A 190 -21.11 -8.22 -20.39
N GLY A 191 -21.20 -8.41 -19.07
CA GLY A 191 -21.45 -9.73 -18.47
C GLY A 191 -20.15 -10.38 -18.00
N LYS A 192 -19.86 -11.59 -18.50
CA LYS A 192 -18.75 -12.43 -18.04
C LYS A 192 -17.36 -11.77 -18.16
N PRO A 193 -17.00 -11.06 -19.26
CA PRO A 193 -15.69 -10.41 -19.35
C PRO A 193 -15.44 -9.39 -18.23
N THR A 194 -16.45 -8.58 -17.90
CA THR A 194 -16.36 -7.63 -16.77
C THR A 194 -16.16 -8.35 -15.44
N GLU A 195 -16.90 -9.44 -15.18
CA GLU A 195 -16.78 -10.21 -13.93
C GLU A 195 -15.37 -10.80 -13.77
N LEU A 196 -14.82 -11.35 -14.86
CA LEU A 196 -13.48 -11.92 -14.91
C LEU A 196 -12.40 -10.87 -14.65
N VAL A 197 -12.42 -9.75 -15.38
CA VAL A 197 -11.43 -8.67 -15.22
C VAL A 197 -11.51 -8.06 -13.82
N ALA A 198 -12.72 -7.83 -13.30
CA ALA A 198 -12.90 -7.28 -11.96
C ALA A 198 -12.38 -8.23 -10.89
N ALA A 199 -12.69 -9.52 -10.98
CA ALA A 199 -12.17 -10.53 -10.05
C ALA A 199 -10.64 -10.59 -10.08
N GLN A 200 -10.04 -10.50 -11.27
CA GLN A 200 -8.59 -10.46 -11.40
C GLN A 200 -8.00 -9.21 -10.73
N HIS A 201 -8.54 -8.02 -10.99
CA HIS A 201 -8.06 -6.78 -10.38
C HIS A 201 -8.17 -6.78 -8.86
N VAL A 202 -9.24 -7.36 -8.33
CA VAL A 202 -9.42 -7.57 -6.88
C VAL A 202 -8.30 -8.42 -6.29
N LEU A 203 -7.97 -9.55 -6.93
CA LEU A 203 -6.90 -10.44 -6.47
C LEU A 203 -5.52 -9.78 -6.56
N ILE A 204 -5.26 -9.04 -7.63
CA ILE A 204 -4.01 -8.27 -7.80
C ILE A 204 -3.90 -7.20 -6.70
N TYR A 205 -4.99 -6.51 -6.39
CA TYR A 205 -5.04 -5.53 -5.30
C TYR A 205 -4.73 -6.17 -3.94
N SER A 206 -5.38 -7.30 -3.61
CA SER A 206 -5.09 -8.03 -2.37
C SER A 206 -3.63 -8.43 -2.27
N TRP A 207 -3.04 -8.90 -3.37
CA TRP A 207 -1.63 -9.26 -3.40
C TRP A 207 -0.72 -8.04 -3.16
N LEU A 208 -0.97 -6.91 -3.83
CA LEU A 208 -0.18 -5.69 -3.63
C LEU A 208 -0.33 -5.12 -2.22
N MET A 209 -1.54 -5.17 -1.65
CA MET A 209 -1.78 -4.76 -0.26
C MET A 209 -0.93 -5.56 0.73
N TYR A 210 -0.73 -6.86 0.47
CA TYR A 210 0.17 -7.68 1.28
C TYR A 210 1.65 -7.33 1.05
N GLN A 211 2.07 -7.19 -0.20
CA GLN A 211 3.48 -6.92 -0.55
C GLN A 211 3.98 -5.55 -0.07
N TYR A 212 3.09 -4.57 0.02
CA TYR A 212 3.42 -3.20 0.43
C TYR A 212 2.88 -2.86 1.83
N ASP A 213 2.59 -3.86 2.68
CA ASP A 213 2.13 -3.64 4.07
C ASP A 213 1.00 -2.59 4.18
N MET A 214 -0.02 -2.73 3.31
CA MET A 214 -1.18 -1.84 3.18
C MET A 214 -0.88 -0.43 2.63
N GLN A 215 0.31 -0.19 2.08
CA GLN A 215 0.72 1.10 1.48
C GLN A 215 0.50 1.15 -0.04
N VAL A 216 -0.71 0.82 -0.46
CA VAL A 216 -1.10 0.83 -1.87
C VAL A 216 -2.18 1.88 -2.10
N GLU A 217 -1.90 2.83 -2.99
CA GLU A 217 -2.90 3.76 -3.53
C GLU A 217 -3.43 3.23 -4.87
N THR A 218 -4.75 3.28 -5.06
CA THR A 218 -5.41 2.77 -6.27
C THR A 218 -6.09 3.89 -7.04
N ARG A 219 -6.01 3.83 -8.36
CA ARG A 219 -6.72 4.73 -9.29
C ARG A 219 -7.48 3.87 -10.30
N PHE A 220 -8.80 4.10 -10.42
CA PHE A 220 -9.67 3.33 -11.29
C PHE A 220 -10.00 4.14 -12.54
N ILE A 221 -9.67 3.62 -13.72
CA ILE A 221 -9.91 4.27 -15.00
C ILE A 221 -10.84 3.40 -15.83
N LEU A 222 -11.93 4.00 -16.28
CA LEU A 222 -12.82 3.41 -17.26
C LEU A 222 -12.56 4.05 -18.61
N HIS A 223 -12.50 3.26 -19.68
CA HIS A 223 -12.37 3.79 -21.03
C HIS A 223 -13.34 3.17 -22.05
N ASP A 224 -13.81 4.01 -22.96
CA ASP A 224 -14.51 3.66 -24.20
C ASP A 224 -13.77 4.37 -25.36
N THR A 225 -14.42 5.30 -26.06
CA THR A 225 -13.80 6.32 -26.91
C THR A 225 -13.00 7.37 -26.13
N GLU A 226 -13.42 7.67 -24.90
CA GLU A 226 -12.77 8.58 -23.95
C GLU A 226 -12.39 7.80 -22.68
N ALA A 227 -11.58 8.40 -21.81
CA ALA A 227 -11.20 7.79 -20.54
C ALA A 227 -11.59 8.71 -19.38
N THR A 228 -12.07 8.11 -18.29
CA THR A 228 -12.48 8.83 -17.08
C THR A 228 -12.01 8.08 -15.85
N GLU A 229 -11.47 8.82 -14.90
CA GLU A 229 -11.16 8.32 -13.57
C GLU A 229 -12.43 8.25 -12.72
N VAL A 230 -12.63 7.13 -12.04
CA VAL A 230 -13.72 6.93 -11.08
C VAL A 230 -13.15 6.76 -9.67
N LYS A 231 -13.91 7.24 -8.69
CA LYS A 231 -13.45 7.28 -7.29
C LYS A 231 -13.38 5.89 -6.67
N ASP A 232 -14.43 5.10 -6.85
CA ASP A 232 -14.62 3.86 -6.11
C ASP A 232 -14.73 2.63 -7.03
N PHE A 233 -14.40 1.47 -6.45
CA PHE A 233 -14.46 0.20 -7.16
C PHE A 233 -15.88 -0.22 -7.51
N TYR A 234 -16.89 0.21 -6.76
CA TYR A 234 -18.28 -0.12 -7.05
C TYR A 234 -18.72 0.53 -8.37
N THR A 235 -18.40 1.80 -8.57
CA THR A 235 -18.60 2.52 -9.84
C THR A 235 -17.77 1.89 -10.94
N TYR A 236 -16.51 1.59 -10.67
CA TYR A 236 -15.64 0.87 -11.59
C TYR A 236 -16.22 -0.47 -12.05
N TYR A 237 -16.87 -1.24 -11.19
CA TYR A 237 -17.46 -2.55 -11.53
C TYR A 237 -18.80 -2.44 -12.26
N ASN A 238 -19.69 -1.55 -11.80
CA ASN A 238 -21.08 -1.51 -12.27
C ASN A 238 -21.28 -0.66 -13.53
N SER A 239 -20.34 0.21 -13.88
CA SER A 239 -20.48 1.12 -15.03
C SER A 239 -20.40 0.36 -16.35
N LYS A 240 -21.28 0.73 -17.29
CA LYS A 240 -21.40 0.16 -18.64
C LYS A 240 -21.86 1.23 -19.61
N VAL A 241 -21.31 1.26 -20.81
CA VAL A 241 -21.73 2.15 -21.89
C VAL A 241 -21.83 1.37 -23.20
N ALA A 242 -22.80 1.76 -24.03
CA ALA A 242 -22.96 1.23 -25.39
C ALA A 242 -22.09 2.04 -26.37
N GLY A 243 -20.77 1.99 -26.16
CA GLY A 243 -19.75 2.71 -26.92
C GLY A 243 -18.77 1.77 -27.62
N GLY A 244 -17.90 2.35 -28.45
CA GLY A 244 -16.75 1.63 -29.01
C GLY A 244 -15.55 1.67 -28.08
N THR A 245 -14.51 0.91 -28.41
CA THR A 245 -13.28 0.81 -27.61
C THR A 245 -12.14 1.55 -28.28
N LYS A 246 -11.50 2.48 -27.55
CA LYS A 246 -10.26 3.14 -27.92
C LYS A 246 -9.26 3.06 -26.77
N VAL A 247 -8.40 2.04 -26.80
CA VAL A 247 -7.46 1.75 -25.69
C VAL A 247 -6.50 2.92 -25.44
N ALA A 248 -6.11 3.64 -26.48
CA ALA A 248 -5.21 4.79 -26.38
C ALA A 248 -5.74 5.90 -25.44
N ALA A 249 -7.06 6.06 -25.30
CA ALA A 249 -7.64 7.05 -24.40
C ALA A 249 -7.26 6.78 -22.94
N ALA A 250 -7.30 5.51 -22.53
CA ALA A 250 -6.96 5.06 -21.19
C ALA A 250 -5.47 5.32 -20.88
N TYR A 251 -4.59 4.97 -21.82
CA TYR A 251 -3.14 5.15 -21.66
C TYR A 251 -2.73 6.62 -21.63
N ARG A 252 -3.40 7.49 -22.40
CA ARG A 252 -3.20 8.94 -22.30
C ARG A 252 -3.54 9.46 -20.93
N LEU A 253 -4.70 9.10 -20.39
CA LEU A 253 -5.11 9.56 -19.07
C LEU A 253 -4.10 9.15 -17.99
N VAL A 254 -3.59 7.91 -18.02
CA VAL A 254 -2.53 7.48 -17.09
C VAL A 254 -1.27 8.33 -17.23
N ASN A 255 -0.79 8.54 -18.47
CA ASN A 255 0.39 9.38 -18.72
C ASN A 255 0.20 10.81 -18.21
N GLU A 256 -0.96 11.41 -18.48
CA GLU A 256 -1.31 12.76 -18.04
C GLU A 256 -1.35 12.87 -16.51
N THR A 257 -2.01 11.93 -15.82
CA THR A 257 -2.07 11.91 -14.35
C THR A 257 -0.67 11.76 -13.74
N VAL A 258 0.15 10.85 -14.26
CA VAL A 258 1.51 10.60 -13.76
C VAL A 258 2.40 11.82 -13.96
N GLU A 259 2.29 12.53 -15.08
CA GLU A 259 3.06 13.73 -15.38
C GLU A 259 2.61 14.93 -14.53
N GLN A 260 1.30 15.17 -14.44
CA GLN A 260 0.73 16.32 -13.71
C GLN A 260 0.99 16.23 -12.20
N GLU A 261 0.86 15.04 -11.62
CA GLU A 261 1.07 14.80 -10.20
C GLU A 261 2.51 14.39 -9.85
N ASN A 262 3.39 14.25 -10.85
CA ASN A 262 4.80 13.83 -10.70
C ASN A 262 4.98 12.51 -9.91
N LEU A 263 4.08 11.54 -10.13
CA LEU A 263 3.95 10.32 -9.33
C LEU A 263 5.15 9.38 -9.45
N ALA A 264 5.83 9.38 -10.60
CA ALA A 264 6.96 8.49 -10.88
C ALA A 264 8.17 8.69 -9.96
N LYS A 265 8.24 9.83 -9.26
CA LYS A 265 9.29 10.12 -8.28
C LYS A 265 9.02 9.48 -6.91
N ASP A 266 7.75 9.40 -6.54
CA ASP A 266 7.33 9.10 -5.17
C ASP A 266 6.76 7.67 -5.02
N TYR A 267 6.26 7.08 -6.11
CA TYR A 267 5.58 5.78 -6.10
C TYR A 267 6.22 4.75 -7.03
N ASN A 268 6.11 3.48 -6.63
CA ASN A 268 6.22 2.35 -7.55
C ASN A 268 4.92 2.21 -8.34
N ILE A 269 4.98 2.45 -9.65
CA ILE A 269 3.78 2.48 -10.49
C ILE A 269 3.53 1.12 -11.14
N TYR A 270 2.32 0.59 -10.95
CA TYR A 270 1.80 -0.62 -11.57
C TYR A 270 0.58 -0.27 -12.39
N VAL A 271 0.49 -0.86 -13.58
CA VAL A 271 -0.64 -0.63 -14.47
C VAL A 271 -1.24 -1.96 -14.89
N PHE A 272 -2.53 -2.16 -14.63
CA PHE A 272 -3.27 -3.35 -15.03
C PHE A 272 -4.46 -2.95 -15.88
N HIS A 273 -4.47 -3.41 -17.13
CA HIS A 273 -5.51 -3.13 -18.10
C HIS A 273 -6.30 -4.39 -18.42
N GLY A 274 -7.61 -4.33 -18.32
CA GLY A 274 -8.53 -5.40 -18.72
C GLY A 274 -9.45 -4.97 -19.85
N THR A 275 -9.49 -5.75 -20.92
CA THR A 275 -10.32 -5.56 -22.12
C THR A 275 -10.75 -6.93 -22.67
N ASP A 276 -11.70 -6.97 -23.58
CA ASP A 276 -12.05 -8.15 -24.38
C ASP A 276 -11.16 -8.28 -25.62
N GLY A 277 -10.40 -7.24 -25.95
CA GLY A 277 -9.39 -7.21 -26.99
C GLY A 277 -9.79 -6.47 -28.27
N ASP A 278 -10.99 -5.88 -28.30
CA ASP A 278 -11.44 -5.03 -29.40
C ASP A 278 -10.88 -3.60 -29.27
N ASP A 279 -10.44 -3.00 -30.36
CA ASP A 279 -9.88 -1.64 -30.38
C ASP A 279 -10.03 -1.01 -31.78
N TRP A 280 -10.70 0.15 -31.86
CA TRP A 280 -10.83 0.88 -33.12
C TRP A 280 -9.49 1.20 -33.78
N ASP A 281 -8.42 1.32 -33.00
CA ASP A 281 -7.05 1.42 -33.48
C ASP A 281 -6.44 0.03 -33.75
N THR A 282 -6.92 -0.62 -34.81
CA THR A 282 -6.51 -1.98 -35.21
C THR A 282 -5.00 -2.17 -35.46
N GLU A 283 -4.28 -1.08 -35.71
CA GLU A 283 -2.82 -1.09 -35.92
C GLU A 283 -2.02 -0.64 -34.68
N GLY A 284 -2.68 -0.17 -33.62
CA GLY A 284 -2.04 0.38 -32.43
C GLY A 284 -1.24 1.66 -32.68
N LYS A 285 -1.61 2.46 -33.69
CA LYS A 285 -0.90 3.71 -34.06
C LYS A 285 -0.89 4.73 -32.93
N GLU A 286 -1.95 4.81 -32.14
CA GLU A 286 -2.10 5.68 -30.99
C GLU A 286 -1.76 4.94 -29.69
N ALA A 287 -2.16 3.67 -29.55
CA ALA A 287 -1.97 2.90 -28.31
C ALA A 287 -0.49 2.60 -28.03
N ILE A 288 0.30 2.20 -29.03
CA ILE A 288 1.71 1.80 -28.86
C ILE A 288 2.60 2.98 -28.41
N PRO A 289 2.51 4.19 -28.98
CA PRO A 289 3.28 5.32 -28.48
C PRO A 289 3.01 5.67 -27.02
N GLU A 290 1.74 5.65 -26.60
CA GLU A 290 1.36 5.97 -25.21
C GLU A 290 1.84 4.87 -24.26
N LEU A 291 1.71 3.61 -24.66
CA LEU A 291 2.25 2.47 -23.92
C LEU A 291 3.78 2.57 -23.78
N LYS A 292 4.50 2.99 -24.82
CA LYS A 292 5.96 3.22 -24.76
C LYS A 292 6.35 4.29 -23.76
N LYS A 293 5.55 5.35 -23.60
CA LYS A 293 5.78 6.37 -22.55
C LYS A 293 5.58 5.76 -21.17
N MET A 294 4.50 4.99 -20.98
CA MET A 294 4.20 4.32 -19.70
C MET A 294 5.32 3.38 -19.25
N LEU A 295 5.93 2.66 -20.20
CA LEU A 295 7.04 1.75 -19.95
C LEU A 295 8.31 2.41 -19.38
N VAL A 296 8.44 3.74 -19.47
CA VAL A 296 9.62 4.45 -18.94
C VAL A 296 9.57 4.55 -17.41
N TYR A 297 8.37 4.72 -16.84
CA TYR A 297 8.19 4.94 -15.41
C TYR A 297 7.53 3.77 -14.67
N SER A 298 6.74 2.95 -15.37
CA SER A 298 6.00 1.84 -14.75
C SER A 298 6.92 0.68 -14.43
N ASN A 299 6.77 0.10 -13.24
CA ASN A 299 7.49 -1.10 -12.83
C ASN A 299 6.93 -2.33 -13.53
N ARG A 300 5.61 -2.39 -13.72
CA ARG A 300 4.91 -3.45 -14.44
C ARG A 300 3.67 -2.92 -15.13
N ILE A 301 3.44 -3.42 -16.35
CA ILE A 301 2.21 -3.26 -17.11
C ILE A 301 1.67 -4.65 -17.40
N GLY A 302 0.51 -4.98 -16.86
CA GLY A 302 -0.22 -6.21 -17.15
C GLY A 302 -1.43 -5.92 -18.01
N ILE A 303 -1.58 -6.64 -19.12
CA ILE A 303 -2.75 -6.54 -19.99
C ILE A 303 -3.47 -7.88 -19.97
N THR A 304 -4.74 -7.86 -19.61
CA THR A 304 -5.63 -9.02 -19.59
C THR A 304 -6.67 -8.90 -20.69
N ILE A 305 -6.77 -9.94 -21.50
CA ILE A 305 -7.74 -10.05 -22.57
C ILE A 305 -8.73 -11.16 -22.25
N ALA A 306 -9.97 -10.78 -21.98
CA ALA A 306 -11.09 -11.66 -21.71
C ALA A 306 -11.81 -11.99 -23.02
N ARG A 307 -11.33 -13.01 -23.74
CA ARG A 307 -11.88 -13.39 -25.04
C ARG A 307 -13.28 -13.95 -24.90
N HIS A 308 -14.19 -13.48 -25.75
CA HIS A 308 -15.48 -14.11 -25.91
C HIS A 308 -15.35 -15.56 -26.37
N SER A 309 -16.21 -16.46 -25.85
CA SER A 309 -16.11 -17.90 -26.14
C SER A 309 -16.19 -18.22 -27.64
N TYR A 310 -16.88 -17.38 -28.42
CA TYR A 310 -17.05 -17.55 -29.87
C TYR A 310 -15.78 -17.19 -30.68
N ASP A 311 -14.92 -16.32 -30.15
CA ASP A 311 -13.73 -15.80 -30.87
C ASP A 311 -12.40 -16.30 -30.31
N SER A 312 -12.44 -17.38 -29.54
CA SER A 312 -11.28 -17.97 -28.83
C SER A 312 -10.11 -18.41 -29.71
N ARG A 313 -10.25 -18.41 -31.05
CA ARG A 313 -9.24 -18.90 -32.00
C ARG A 313 -8.49 -17.80 -32.76
N GLN A 314 -9.00 -16.57 -32.78
CA GLN A 314 -8.33 -15.46 -33.45
C GLN A 314 -7.66 -14.56 -32.43
N ALA A 315 -6.49 -14.03 -32.80
CA ALA A 315 -5.86 -12.99 -32.00
C ALA A 315 -6.70 -11.73 -32.12
N THR A 316 -7.04 -11.13 -30.98
CA THR A 316 -7.81 -9.89 -30.96
C THR A 316 -6.98 -8.73 -31.50
N GLU A 317 -7.61 -7.58 -31.74
CA GLU A 317 -6.93 -6.40 -32.30
C GLU A 317 -5.77 -5.97 -31.40
N VAL A 318 -6.03 -5.89 -30.09
CA VAL A 318 -5.02 -5.59 -29.06
C VAL A 318 -3.86 -6.59 -29.06
N GLU A 319 -4.15 -7.89 -29.17
CA GLU A 319 -3.09 -8.91 -29.26
C GLU A 319 -2.27 -8.77 -30.53
N SER A 320 -2.93 -8.50 -31.64
CA SER A 320 -2.31 -8.42 -32.96
C SER A 320 -1.29 -7.30 -33.01
N TYR A 321 -1.65 -6.08 -32.60
CA TYR A 321 -0.71 -4.96 -32.64
C TYR A 321 0.37 -5.04 -31.56
N LEU A 322 0.07 -5.59 -30.37
CA LEU A 322 1.09 -5.77 -29.32
C LEU A 322 2.16 -6.78 -29.75
N ASN A 323 1.76 -7.89 -30.36
CA ASN A 323 2.70 -8.87 -30.91
C ASN A 323 3.52 -8.28 -32.06
N LYS A 324 2.89 -7.55 -33.00
CA LYS A 324 3.60 -6.88 -34.10
C LYS A 324 4.59 -5.83 -33.63
N SER A 325 4.31 -5.16 -32.50
CA SER A 325 5.19 -4.13 -31.94
C SER A 325 6.49 -4.69 -31.32
N ASN A 326 6.59 -6.00 -31.11
CA ASN A 326 7.67 -6.69 -30.39
C ASN A 326 7.91 -6.24 -28.94
N LEU A 327 7.06 -5.36 -28.38
CA LEU A 327 7.21 -4.86 -27.01
C LEU A 327 7.17 -5.97 -25.96
N LEU A 328 6.32 -6.98 -26.18
CA LEU A 328 6.19 -8.14 -25.28
C LEU A 328 7.48 -8.98 -25.20
N ILE A 329 8.33 -8.91 -26.23
CA ILE A 329 9.61 -9.62 -26.29
C ILE A 329 10.74 -8.73 -25.76
N GLU A 330 10.81 -7.49 -26.25
CA GLU A 330 11.88 -6.54 -25.89
C GLU A 330 11.81 -6.09 -24.43
N LYS A 331 10.60 -5.98 -23.87
CA LYS A 331 10.33 -5.48 -22.51
C LYS A 331 9.60 -6.52 -21.67
N LYS A 332 10.00 -7.78 -21.83
CA LYS A 332 9.43 -8.95 -21.12
C LYS A 332 9.33 -8.76 -19.59
N ASP A 333 10.24 -7.99 -18.99
CA ASP A 333 10.27 -7.74 -17.55
C ASP A 333 9.34 -6.59 -17.11
N SER A 334 8.87 -5.77 -18.05
CA SER A 334 8.05 -4.59 -17.75
C SER A 334 6.61 -4.75 -18.26
N ILE A 335 6.39 -5.44 -19.38
CA ILE A 335 5.06 -5.68 -19.94
C ILE A 335 4.75 -7.16 -20.08
N ARG A 336 3.55 -7.55 -19.66
CA ARG A 336 3.02 -8.90 -19.75
C ARG A 336 1.61 -8.85 -20.30
N LEU A 337 1.28 -9.83 -21.14
CA LEU A 337 -0.04 -10.03 -21.70
C LEU A 337 -0.54 -11.41 -21.26
N ASP A 338 -1.76 -11.48 -20.75
CA ASP A 338 -2.48 -12.73 -20.61
C ASP A 338 -3.84 -12.66 -21.29
N ALA A 339 -4.18 -13.74 -21.99
CA ALA A 339 -5.42 -13.83 -22.71
C ALA A 339 -6.10 -15.15 -22.36
N MET A 340 -7.34 -15.06 -21.90
CA MET A 340 -8.12 -16.17 -21.36
C MET A 340 -9.56 -16.08 -21.86
N ALA A 341 -10.28 -17.19 -21.80
CA ALA A 341 -11.70 -17.19 -22.16
C ALA A 341 -12.53 -16.49 -21.08
N GLU A 342 -13.62 -15.83 -21.46
CA GLU A 342 -14.53 -15.11 -20.56
C GLU A 342 -15.16 -16.00 -19.47
N ASP A 343 -15.17 -17.31 -19.67
CA ASP A 343 -15.67 -18.32 -18.74
C ASP A 343 -14.56 -19.03 -17.94
N ALA A 344 -13.37 -18.43 -17.87
CA ALA A 344 -12.25 -18.98 -17.11
C ALA A 344 -12.58 -19.15 -15.61
N ASP A 345 -12.26 -20.33 -15.08
CA ASP A 345 -12.41 -20.65 -13.66
C ASP A 345 -11.33 -19.95 -12.80
N GLU A 346 -11.55 -19.90 -11.48
CA GLU A 346 -10.61 -19.33 -10.50
C GLU A 346 -9.14 -19.81 -10.64
N PRO A 347 -8.84 -21.10 -10.89
CA PRO A 347 -7.46 -21.54 -11.08
C PRO A 347 -6.78 -20.89 -12.29
N ARG A 348 -7.52 -20.67 -13.39
CA ARG A 348 -6.99 -20.04 -14.60
C ARG A 348 -6.78 -18.54 -14.40
N LEU A 349 -7.63 -17.89 -13.62
CA LEU A 349 -7.44 -16.51 -13.18
C LEU A 349 -6.13 -16.35 -12.40
N ILE A 350 -5.88 -17.26 -11.45
CA ILE A 350 -4.65 -17.25 -10.64
C ILE A 350 -3.41 -17.50 -11.52
N GLU A 351 -3.47 -18.43 -12.46
CA GLU A 351 -2.41 -18.63 -13.45
C GLU A 351 -2.16 -17.37 -14.29
N GLY A 352 -3.23 -16.65 -14.66
CA GLY A 352 -3.12 -15.38 -15.36
C GLY A 352 -2.40 -14.32 -14.52
N ILE A 353 -2.74 -14.21 -13.23
CA ILE A 353 -2.04 -13.31 -12.30
C ILE A 353 -0.56 -13.66 -12.21
N LYS A 354 -0.21 -14.95 -12.08
CA LYS A 354 1.19 -15.40 -12.10
C LYS A 354 1.91 -15.00 -13.37
N LYS A 355 1.25 -15.09 -14.53
CA LYS A 355 1.85 -14.70 -15.81
C LYS A 355 2.05 -13.20 -15.96
N LEU A 356 1.17 -12.40 -15.37
CA LEU A 356 1.26 -10.94 -15.41
C LEU A 356 2.30 -10.38 -14.45
N ILE A 357 2.50 -11.06 -13.31
CA ILE A 357 3.28 -10.55 -12.18
C ILE A 357 4.61 -11.27 -12.02
N GLY A 358 4.69 -12.53 -12.44
CA GLY A 358 5.87 -13.38 -12.34
C GLY A 358 7.08 -12.84 -13.11
N GLU A 359 8.27 -13.27 -12.66
CA GLU A 359 9.56 -12.96 -13.29
C GLU A 359 9.72 -13.64 -14.65
#